data_AF-A0A4Y9NWM2-F1
#
_entry.id   AF-A0A4Y9NWM2-F1
#
_cell.length_a   1.000
_cell.length_b   1.000
_cell.length_c   1.000
_cell.angle_alpha   90.00
_cell.angle_beta   90.00
_cell.angle_gamma   90.00
#
_symmetry.space_group_name_H-M   'P 1'
#
loop_
_entity.id
_entity.type
_entity.pdbx_description
1 polymer ?
#
loop_
_entity_poly.entity_id
_entity_poly.type
_entity_poly.pdbx_seq_one_letter_code
_entity_poly.pdbx_strand_id
1 'polypeptide(L)'
;MRLPITLSEIGPRISAGAFILNSGLGKRGADEGTAAGLHGFAAGTYPFLKNIEPRQFAQGLAAAEIGIGALLLAPFVPTAVAGLALTGFSGGLLGLYLNTPGMRKPGSLAPTQDGLAIAKDVWLLGIGVGLLTRGTIDRKPQQVRRAARTLAKANRTAGKAQAKAELRARRAARA
;
A
#
# COMPACT_ATOMS: atom_id res chain seq x y z
N MET A 1 22.27 2.16 -8.32
CA MET A 1 20.95 2.84 -8.35
C MET A 1 20.30 2.71 -6.98
N ARG A 2 19.66 3.77 -6.44
CA ARG A 2 18.92 3.66 -5.17
C ARG A 2 17.56 3.02 -5.44
N LEU A 3 17.25 1.91 -4.78
CA LEU A 3 15.95 1.27 -4.92
C LEU A 3 14.83 2.19 -4.41
N PRO A 4 13.65 2.17 -5.03
CA PRO A 4 12.48 2.93 -4.59
C PRO A 4 11.78 2.28 -3.38
N ILE A 5 12.45 1.47 -2.57
CA ILE A 5 11.91 0.87 -1.34
C ILE A 5 12.73 1.35 -0.13
N THR A 6 12.08 1.60 1.00
CA THR A 6 12.75 1.94 2.27
C THR A 6 12.76 0.74 3.22
N LEU A 7 13.66 0.72 4.22
CA LEU A 7 13.78 -0.41 5.16
C LEU A 7 12.46 -0.71 5.89
N SER A 8 11.71 0.32 6.27
CA SER A 8 10.43 0.20 6.97
C SER A 8 9.28 -0.26 6.07
N GLU A 9 9.51 -0.41 4.76
CA GLU A 9 8.55 -0.97 3.80
C GLU A 9 8.83 -2.45 3.50
N ILE A 10 10.03 -2.96 3.82
CA ILE A 10 10.43 -4.33 3.50
C ILE A 10 9.54 -5.35 4.19
N GLY A 11 9.37 -5.23 5.52
CA GLY A 11 8.55 -6.16 6.30
C GLY A 11 7.12 -6.29 5.74
N PRO A 12 6.36 -5.18 5.65
CA PRO A 12 5.00 -5.21 5.12
C PRO A 12 4.90 -5.69 3.67
N ARG A 13 5.87 -5.34 2.80
CA ARG A 13 5.86 -5.78 1.39
C ARG A 13 6.17 -7.27 1.24
N ILE A 14 7.12 -7.79 2.01
CA ILE A 14 7.45 -9.22 1.97
C ILE A 14 6.32 -10.04 2.57
N SER A 15 5.78 -9.66 3.72
CA SER A 15 4.72 -10.45 4.38
C SER A 15 3.45 -10.51 3.54
N ALA A 16 2.93 -9.36 3.10
CA ALA A 16 1.75 -9.32 2.24
C ALA A 16 2.04 -9.93 0.86
N GLY A 17 3.18 -9.59 0.25
CA GLY A 17 3.54 -10.03 -1.08
C GLY A 17 3.72 -11.55 -1.18
N ALA A 18 4.45 -12.16 -0.24
CA ALA A 18 4.65 -13.60 -0.22
C ALA A 18 3.35 -14.36 0.04
N PHE A 19 2.53 -13.89 0.98
CA PHE A 19 1.24 -14.52 1.29
C PHE A 19 0.28 -14.48 0.09
N ILE A 20 0.12 -13.31 -0.55
CA ILE A 20 -0.75 -13.15 -1.72
C ILE A 20 -0.20 -13.92 -2.92
N LEU A 21 1.11 -13.89 -3.15
CA LEU A 21 1.73 -14.65 -4.24
C LEU A 21 1.50 -16.16 -4.08
N ASN A 22 1.74 -16.69 -2.88
CA ASN A 22 1.48 -18.10 -2.57
C ASN A 22 0.00 -18.46 -2.76
N SER A 23 -0.89 -17.58 -2.28
CA SER A 23 -2.35 -17.70 -2.43
C SER A 23 -2.77 -17.78 -3.90
N GLY A 24 -2.18 -16.94 -4.77
CA GLY A 24 -2.46 -16.94 -6.21
C GLY A 24 -1.88 -18.14 -6.95
N LEU A 25 -0.64 -18.54 -6.62
CA LEU A 25 -0.02 -19.74 -7.17
C LEU A 25 -0.83 -21.01 -6.83
N GLY A 26 -1.36 -21.10 -5.61
CA GLY A 26 -2.25 -22.20 -5.21
C GLY A 26 -3.57 -22.24 -5.97
N LYS A 27 -4.09 -21.09 -6.42
CA LYS A 27 -5.36 -21.01 -7.18
C LYS A 27 -5.21 -21.21 -8.68
N ARG A 28 -3.98 -21.20 -9.21
CA ARG A 28 -3.72 -21.30 -10.66
C ARG A 28 -4.25 -22.61 -11.28
N GLY A 29 -4.31 -23.67 -10.49
CA GLY A 29 -4.84 -24.99 -10.87
C GLY A 29 -6.19 -25.33 -10.23
N ALA A 30 -7.00 -24.33 -9.82
CA ALA A 30 -8.29 -24.57 -9.21
C ALA A 30 -9.18 -25.49 -10.08
N ASP A 31 -9.68 -26.56 -9.47
CA ASP A 31 -10.67 -27.46 -10.08
C ASP A 31 -12.03 -26.75 -10.23
N GLU A 32 -12.97 -27.40 -10.92
CA GLU A 32 -14.30 -26.84 -11.19
C GLU A 32 -15.08 -26.51 -9.93
N GLY A 33 -14.99 -27.33 -8.88
CA GLY A 33 -15.66 -27.10 -7.61
C GLY A 33 -15.06 -25.90 -6.87
N THR A 34 -13.73 -25.82 -6.82
CA THR A 34 -13.03 -24.65 -6.26
C THR A 34 -13.37 -23.37 -7.02
N ALA A 35 -13.37 -23.42 -8.35
CA ALA A 35 -13.69 -22.28 -9.20
C ALA A 35 -15.14 -21.82 -9.01
N ALA A 36 -16.10 -22.76 -8.98
CA ALA A 36 -17.51 -22.49 -8.71
C ALA A 36 -17.72 -21.90 -7.32
N GLY A 37 -17.03 -22.39 -6.30
CA GLY A 37 -17.09 -21.86 -4.93
C GLY A 37 -16.58 -20.42 -4.84
N LEU A 38 -15.39 -20.16 -5.40
CA LEU A 38 -14.80 -18.81 -5.41
C LEU A 38 -15.66 -17.81 -6.18
N HIS A 39 -16.12 -18.20 -7.37
CA HIS A 39 -16.98 -17.37 -8.20
C HIS A 39 -18.34 -17.14 -7.56
N GLY A 40 -19.00 -18.18 -7.06
CA GLY A 40 -20.30 -18.08 -6.41
C GLY A 40 -20.25 -17.18 -5.18
N PHE A 41 -19.19 -17.31 -4.38
CA PHE A 41 -18.96 -16.43 -3.23
C PHE A 41 -18.82 -14.96 -3.66
N ALA A 42 -18.01 -14.68 -4.68
CA ALA A 42 -17.79 -13.31 -5.16
C ALA A 42 -19.03 -12.73 -5.87
N ALA A 43 -19.68 -13.50 -6.74
CA ALA A 43 -20.82 -13.08 -7.55
C ALA A 43 -22.12 -12.93 -6.73
N GLY A 44 -22.19 -13.57 -5.56
CA GLY A 44 -23.25 -13.32 -4.58
C GLY A 44 -23.27 -11.88 -4.07
N THR A 45 -22.09 -11.27 -3.97
CA THR A 45 -21.91 -9.89 -3.47
C THR A 45 -21.69 -8.87 -4.59
N TYR A 46 -21.07 -9.29 -5.69
CA TYR A 46 -20.78 -8.46 -6.86
C TYR A 46 -21.52 -9.00 -8.09
N PRO A 47 -22.76 -8.55 -8.36
CA PRO A 47 -23.60 -9.12 -9.41
C PRO A 47 -23.00 -9.07 -10.81
N PHE A 48 -22.13 -8.10 -11.09
CA PHE A 48 -21.45 -7.97 -12.39
C PHE A 48 -20.52 -9.15 -12.69
N LEU A 49 -20.08 -9.92 -11.68
CA LEU A 49 -19.27 -11.11 -11.87
C LEU A 49 -20.07 -12.32 -12.38
N LYS A 50 -21.41 -12.29 -12.30
CA LYS A 50 -22.27 -13.42 -12.74
C LYS A 50 -22.10 -13.76 -14.22
N ASN A 51 -21.69 -12.80 -15.04
CA ASN A 51 -21.50 -12.97 -16.47
C ASN A 51 -20.13 -13.58 -16.83
N ILE A 52 -19.25 -13.78 -15.85
CA ILE A 52 -17.93 -14.38 -16.04
C ILE A 52 -18.04 -15.86 -15.68
N GLU A 53 -17.49 -16.74 -16.53
CA GLU A 53 -17.43 -18.17 -16.24
C GLU A 53 -16.58 -18.43 -14.97
N PRO A 54 -16.99 -19.33 -14.06
CA PRO A 54 -16.27 -19.58 -12.80
C PRO A 54 -14.79 -19.88 -12.97
N ARG A 55 -14.43 -20.68 -13.98
CA ARG A 55 -13.04 -21.03 -14.29
C ARG A 55 -12.22 -19.82 -14.71
N GLN A 56 -12.80 -18.96 -15.56
CA GLN A 56 -12.17 -17.72 -15.99
C GLN A 56 -12.00 -16.75 -14.82
N PHE A 57 -13.00 -16.65 -13.95
CA PHE A 57 -12.90 -15.86 -12.72
C PHE A 57 -11.77 -16.35 -11.82
N ALA A 58 -11.69 -17.66 -11.55
CA ALA A 58 -10.64 -18.24 -10.70
C ALA A 58 -9.24 -18.02 -11.29
N GLN A 59 -9.08 -18.17 -12.60
CA GLN A 59 -7.81 -17.88 -13.29
C GLN A 59 -7.44 -16.40 -13.24
N GLY A 60 -8.42 -15.51 -13.46
CA GLY A 60 -8.22 -14.06 -13.35
C GLY A 60 -7.85 -13.63 -11.93
N LEU A 61 -8.51 -14.18 -10.91
CA LEU A 61 -8.19 -13.95 -9.50
C LEU A 61 -6.77 -14.43 -9.18
N ALA A 62 -6.41 -15.64 -9.59
CA ALA A 62 -5.07 -16.19 -9.40
C ALA A 62 -4.00 -15.31 -10.07
N ALA A 63 -4.23 -14.87 -11.31
CA ALA A 63 -3.32 -13.99 -12.04
C ALA A 63 -3.18 -12.62 -11.35
N ALA A 64 -4.28 -12.06 -10.85
CA ALA A 64 -4.26 -10.80 -10.10
C ALA A 64 -3.47 -10.94 -8.80
N GLU A 65 -3.70 -11.99 -8.02
CA GLU A 65 -2.95 -12.27 -6.78
C GLU A 65 -1.46 -12.46 -7.08
N ILE A 66 -1.09 -13.23 -8.10
CA ILE A 66 0.31 -13.39 -8.52
C ILE A 66 0.93 -12.04 -8.91
N GLY A 67 0.21 -11.24 -9.70
CA GLY A 67 0.67 -9.91 -10.13
C GLY A 67 0.90 -8.97 -8.95
N ILE A 68 -0.05 -8.89 -8.02
CA ILE A 68 0.05 -8.06 -6.81
C ILE A 68 1.19 -8.55 -5.91
N GLY A 69 1.27 -9.87 -5.69
CA GLY A 69 2.36 -10.47 -4.93
C GLY A 69 3.74 -10.15 -5.52
N ALA A 70 3.87 -10.27 -6.84
CA ALA A 70 5.11 -9.90 -7.54
C ALA A 70 5.41 -8.39 -7.45
N LEU A 71 4.41 -7.52 -7.60
CA LEU A 71 4.57 -6.06 -7.44
C LEU A 71 5.05 -5.68 -6.03
N LEU A 72 4.53 -6.35 -5.00
CA LEU A 72 4.93 -6.13 -3.62
C LEU A 72 6.37 -6.59 -3.38
N LEU A 73 6.75 -7.77 -3.89
CA LEU A 73 8.08 -8.34 -3.70
C LEU A 73 9.18 -7.69 -4.56
N ALA A 74 8.83 -7.14 -5.72
CA ALA A 74 9.79 -6.52 -6.62
C ALA A 74 10.33 -5.19 -6.04
N PRO A 75 11.64 -5.10 -5.73
CA PRO A 75 12.19 -3.94 -5.02
C PRO A 75 12.29 -2.68 -5.89
N PHE A 76 12.19 -2.83 -7.22
CA PHE A 76 12.18 -1.74 -8.19
C PHE A 76 10.79 -1.14 -8.44
N VAL A 77 9.73 -1.75 -7.90
CA VAL A 77 8.37 -1.21 -8.01
C VAL A 77 8.17 -0.07 -7.00
N PRO A 78 7.74 1.12 -7.44
CA PRO A 78 7.48 2.25 -6.54
C PRO A 78 6.48 1.89 -5.43
N THR A 79 6.80 2.29 -4.19
CA THR A 79 5.96 2.03 -3.00
C THR A 79 4.50 2.47 -3.18
N ALA A 80 4.26 3.61 -3.83
CA ALA A 80 2.91 4.09 -4.11
C ALA A 80 2.11 3.13 -5.01
N VAL A 81 2.76 2.58 -6.04
CA VAL A 81 2.12 1.63 -6.99
C VAL A 81 1.79 0.32 -6.29
N ALA A 82 2.75 -0.23 -5.53
CA ALA A 82 2.53 -1.44 -4.74
C ALA A 82 1.42 -1.25 -3.67
N GLY A 83 1.43 -0.09 -3.00
CA GLY A 83 0.39 0.29 -2.04
C GLY A 83 -0.99 0.41 -2.68
N LEU A 84 -1.10 1.09 -3.83
CA LEU A 84 -2.36 1.23 -4.56
C LEU A 84 -2.93 -0.13 -4.98
N ALA A 85 -2.09 -1.01 -5.53
CA ALA A 85 -2.50 -2.34 -5.95
C ALA A 85 -3.04 -3.17 -4.77
N LEU A 86 -2.31 -3.17 -3.65
CA LEU A 86 -2.74 -3.86 -2.43
C LEU A 86 -4.01 -3.25 -1.83
N THR A 87 -4.13 -1.91 -1.79
CA THR A 87 -5.34 -1.23 -1.32
C THR A 87 -6.56 -1.57 -2.16
N GLY A 88 -6.44 -1.58 -3.49
CA GLY A 88 -7.54 -1.95 -4.37
C GLY A 88 -8.00 -3.38 -4.14
N PHE A 89 -7.05 -4.32 -4.07
CA PHE A 89 -7.34 -5.73 -3.81
C PHE A 89 -7.99 -5.96 -2.44
N SER A 90 -7.37 -5.46 -1.37
CA SER A 90 -7.89 -5.62 -0.02
C SER A 90 -9.19 -4.84 0.20
N GLY A 91 -9.40 -3.75 -0.53
CA GLY A 91 -10.69 -3.04 -0.56
C GLY A 91 -11.82 -3.90 -1.13
N GLY A 92 -11.53 -4.67 -2.18
CA GLY A 92 -12.47 -5.67 -2.72
C GLY A 92 -12.80 -6.77 -1.70
N LEU A 93 -11.79 -7.31 -1.00
CA LEU A 93 -12.02 -8.31 0.06
C LEU A 93 -12.83 -7.76 1.23
N LEU A 94 -12.53 -6.54 1.67
CA LEU A 94 -13.30 -5.88 2.72
C LEU A 94 -14.73 -5.61 2.24
N GLY A 95 -14.91 -5.26 0.98
CA GLY A 95 -16.24 -5.13 0.36
C GLY A 95 -17.03 -6.44 0.39
N LEU A 96 -16.40 -7.58 0.13
CA LEU A 96 -17.03 -8.90 0.31
C LEU A 96 -17.47 -9.09 1.76
N TYR A 97 -16.57 -8.87 2.72
CA TYR A 97 -16.88 -9.02 4.14
C TYR A 97 -18.08 -8.16 4.60
N LEU A 98 -18.13 -6.90 4.15
CA LEU A 98 -19.16 -5.96 4.60
C LEU A 98 -20.53 -6.23 3.97
N ASN A 99 -20.56 -6.72 2.73
CA ASN A 99 -21.78 -6.84 1.93
C ASN A 99 -22.32 -8.28 1.82
N THR A 100 -21.53 -9.30 2.11
CA THR A 100 -22.01 -10.69 2.13
C THR A 100 -22.88 -10.93 3.39
N PRO A 101 -24.15 -11.37 3.23
CA PRO A 101 -25.01 -11.71 4.36
C PRO A 101 -24.40 -12.78 5.28
N GLY A 102 -24.60 -12.67 6.60
CA GLY A 102 -24.12 -13.64 7.58
C GLY A 102 -22.65 -13.48 8.00
N MET A 103 -21.86 -12.62 7.34
CA MET A 103 -20.46 -12.36 7.72
C MET A 103 -20.31 -11.44 8.94
N ARG A 104 -21.35 -10.67 9.28
CA ARG A 104 -21.36 -9.72 10.39
C ARG A 104 -22.44 -10.04 11.39
N LYS A 105 -22.17 -9.79 12.67
CA LYS A 105 -23.18 -9.87 13.72
C LYS A 105 -24.31 -8.87 13.43
N PRO A 106 -25.58 -9.22 13.69
CA PRO A 106 -26.71 -8.32 13.45
C PRO A 106 -26.49 -6.95 14.10
N GLY A 107 -26.71 -5.87 13.35
CA GLY A 107 -26.54 -4.49 13.84
C GLY A 107 -25.10 -4.06 14.13
N SER A 108 -24.09 -4.82 13.71
CA SER A 108 -22.67 -4.54 14.02
C SER A 108 -21.74 -4.69 12.81
N LEU A 109 -20.53 -4.13 12.95
CA LEU A 109 -19.38 -4.40 12.08
C LEU A 109 -18.51 -5.55 12.59
N ALA A 110 -18.85 -6.17 13.72
CA ALA A 110 -18.09 -7.29 14.26
C ALA A 110 -18.31 -8.55 13.41
N PRO A 111 -17.26 -9.35 13.13
CA PRO A 111 -17.38 -10.57 12.36
C PRO A 111 -18.14 -11.66 13.13
N THR A 112 -18.84 -12.50 12.38
CA THR A 112 -19.25 -13.84 12.84
C THR A 112 -18.07 -14.80 12.76
N GLN A 113 -18.24 -16.08 13.14
CA GLN A 113 -17.19 -17.09 12.96
C GLN A 113 -16.82 -17.24 11.48
N ASP A 114 -17.83 -17.31 10.60
CA ASP A 114 -17.62 -17.40 9.16
C ASP A 114 -16.97 -16.12 8.59
N GLY A 115 -17.39 -14.96 9.09
CA GLY A 115 -16.84 -13.67 8.69
C GLY A 115 -15.39 -13.44 9.09
N LEU A 116 -14.89 -14.14 10.11
CA LEU A 116 -13.53 -13.95 10.62
C LEU A 116 -12.46 -14.29 9.58
N ALA A 117 -12.74 -15.27 8.71
CA ALA A 117 -11.83 -15.72 7.67
C ALA A 117 -11.49 -14.61 6.66
N ILE A 118 -12.40 -13.67 6.42
CA ILE A 118 -12.23 -12.55 5.47
C ILE A 118 -11.94 -11.24 6.21
N ALA A 119 -12.56 -11.04 7.38
CA ALA A 119 -12.36 -9.84 8.18
C ALA A 119 -10.89 -9.61 8.55
N LYS A 120 -10.12 -10.69 8.76
CA LYS A 120 -8.68 -10.62 9.07
C LYS A 120 -7.85 -9.92 7.99
N ASP A 121 -8.32 -9.88 6.74
CA ASP A 121 -7.64 -9.24 5.63
C ASP A 121 -7.68 -7.70 5.71
N VAL A 122 -8.38 -7.13 6.71
CA VAL A 122 -8.32 -5.70 7.03
C VAL A 122 -6.88 -5.22 7.30
N TRP A 123 -6.00 -6.09 7.79
CA TRP A 123 -4.59 -5.76 7.98
C TRP A 123 -3.86 -5.53 6.66
N LEU A 124 -4.22 -6.27 5.61
CA LEU A 124 -3.67 -6.07 4.26
C LEU A 124 -4.10 -4.71 3.70
N LEU A 125 -5.35 -4.29 3.94
CA LEU A 125 -5.81 -2.96 3.58
C LEU A 125 -5.01 -1.88 4.32
N GLY A 126 -4.80 -2.05 5.63
CA GLY A 126 -3.97 -1.14 6.42
C GLY A 126 -2.54 -1.02 5.90
N ILE A 127 -1.92 -2.14 5.53
CA ILE A 127 -0.60 -2.15 4.89
C ILE A 127 -0.64 -1.41 3.56
N GLY A 128 -1.60 -1.70 2.69
CA GLY A 128 -1.75 -1.05 1.39
C GLY A 128 -1.88 0.46 1.50
N VAL A 129 -2.78 0.93 2.37
CA VAL A 129 -3.00 2.37 2.61
C VAL A 129 -1.74 3.03 3.18
N GLY A 130 -1.05 2.37 4.11
CA GLY A 130 0.21 2.86 4.67
C GLY A 130 1.31 2.99 3.61
N LEU A 131 1.46 2.00 2.73
CA LEU A 131 2.41 2.04 1.62
C LEU A 131 2.05 3.12 0.59
N LEU A 132 0.75 3.26 0.26
CA LEU A 132 0.26 4.28 -0.66
C LEU A 132 0.55 5.68 -0.12
N THR A 133 0.16 5.93 1.13
CA THR A 133 0.37 7.20 1.85
C THR A 133 1.85 7.55 1.94
N ARG A 134 2.70 6.59 2.32
CA ARG A 134 4.15 6.82 2.37
C ARG A 134 4.73 7.11 0.99
N GLY A 135 4.22 6.42 -0.03
CA GLY A 135 4.65 6.57 -1.42
C GLY A 135 4.28 7.91 -2.05
N THR A 136 3.17 8.54 -1.63
CA THR A 136 2.63 9.78 -2.20
C THR A 136 2.85 11.02 -1.32
N ILE A 137 2.64 10.91 0.00
CA ILE A 137 2.62 12.04 0.94
C ILE A 137 3.97 12.17 1.67
N ASP A 138 4.50 11.09 2.26
CA ASP A 138 5.71 11.17 3.10
C ASP A 138 7.01 11.30 2.30
N ARG A 139 6.95 11.00 1.00
CA ARG A 139 8.08 11.14 0.09
C ARG A 139 8.34 12.60 -0.22
N LYS A 140 8.99 13.32 0.70
CA LYS A 140 9.63 14.60 0.37
C LYS A 140 10.55 14.37 -0.83
N PRO A 141 10.33 15.02 -1.98
CA PRO A 141 11.20 14.84 -3.13
C PRO A 141 12.63 15.09 -2.68
N GLN A 142 13.56 14.19 -3.02
CA GLN A 142 14.96 14.35 -2.59
C GLN A 142 15.52 15.71 -3.03
N GLN A 143 14.99 16.27 -4.12
CA GLN A 143 15.23 17.62 -4.60
C GLN A 143 14.82 18.70 -3.59
N VAL A 144 13.62 18.63 -3.00
CA VAL A 144 13.14 19.59 -1.97
C VAL A 144 14.01 19.49 -0.71
N ARG A 145 14.38 18.29 -0.28
CA ARG A 145 15.24 18.11 0.89
C ARG A 145 16.68 18.61 0.65
N ARG A 146 17.19 18.45 -0.58
CA ARG A 146 18.48 19.01 -1.00
C ARG A 146 18.43 20.53 -1.08
N ALA A 147 17.40 21.08 -1.73
CA ALA A 147 17.17 22.52 -1.83
C ALA A 147 17.06 23.17 -0.44
N ALA A 148 16.28 22.58 0.48
CA ALA A 148 16.17 23.06 1.85
C ALA A 148 17.52 23.03 2.60
N ARG A 149 18.36 22.00 2.39
CA ARG A 149 19.70 21.94 2.99
C ARG A 149 20.63 23.01 2.40
N THR A 150 20.59 23.23 1.10
CA THR A 150 21.38 24.27 0.43
C THR A 150 20.97 25.66 0.91
N LEU A 151 19.66 25.94 0.96
CA LEU A 151 19.10 27.19 1.48
C LEU A 151 19.47 27.40 2.96
N ALA A 152 19.36 26.38 3.80
CA ALA A 152 19.76 26.48 5.21
C ALA A 152 21.26 26.78 5.37
N LYS A 153 22.11 26.21 4.51
CA LYS A 153 23.55 26.49 4.51
C LYS A 153 23.84 27.92 4.04
N ALA A 154 23.17 28.39 2.99
CA ALA A 154 23.29 29.76 2.49
C ALA A 154 22.86 30.79 3.55
N ASN A 155 21.71 30.58 4.20
CA ASN A 155 21.20 31.44 5.26
C ASN A 155 22.14 31.50 6.46
N ARG A 156 22.75 30.38 6.87
CA ARG A 156 23.77 30.37 7.94
C ARG A 156 24.98 31.21 7.57
N THR A 157 25.46 31.11 6.33
CA THR A 157 26.63 31.89 5.89
C THR A 157 26.30 33.38 5.82
N ALA A 158 25.13 33.74 5.28
CA ALA A 158 24.64 35.11 5.23
C ALA A 158 24.50 35.72 6.63
N GLY A 159 23.89 34.98 7.58
CA GLY A 159 23.75 35.44 8.97
C GLY A 159 25.09 35.66 9.68
N LYS A 160 26.09 34.79 9.43
CA LYS A 160 27.45 34.99 9.96
C LYS A 160 28.12 36.23 9.36
N ALA A 161 27.93 36.47 8.07
CA ALA A 161 28.49 37.65 7.39
C ALA A 161 27.84 38.94 7.91
N GLN A 162 26.51 38.94 8.08
CA GLN A 162 25.76 40.06 8.66
C GLN A 162 26.18 40.36 10.09
N ALA A 163 26.27 39.35 10.97
CA ALA A 163 26.73 39.54 12.34
C ALA A 163 28.16 40.12 12.41
N LYS A 164 29.06 39.67 11.51
CA LYS A 164 30.42 40.19 11.42
C LYS A 164 30.46 41.64 10.90
N ALA A 165 29.60 41.98 9.94
CA ALA A 165 29.49 43.34 9.42
C ALA A 165 28.93 44.30 10.48
N GLU A 166 27.90 43.89 11.21
CA GLU A 166 27.30 44.68 12.28
C GLU A 166 28.29 44.92 13.44
N LEU A 167 29.06 43.89 13.80
CA LEU A 167 30.09 44.02 14.83
C LEU A 167 31.24 44.95 14.41
N ARG A 168 31.59 44.97 13.11
CA ARG A 168 32.56 45.94 12.55
C ARG A 168 32.00 47.37 12.57
N ALA A 169 30.74 47.57 12.18
CA ALA A 169 30.09 48.88 12.21
C ALA A 169 30.01 49.45 13.63
N ARG A 170 29.64 48.62 14.62
CA ARG A 170 29.60 49.02 16.04
C ARG A 170 30.98 49.39 16.60
N ARG A 171 32.05 48.73 16.14
CA ARG A 171 33.43 49.09 16.53
C ARG A 171 33.87 50.41 15.91
N ALA A 172 33.54 50.65 14.64
CA ALA A 172 33.85 51.91 13.97
C ALA A 172 33.11 53.11 14.60
N ALA A 173 31.88 52.92 15.07
CA ALA A 173 31.10 53.97 15.74
C ALA A 173 31.54 54.27 17.19
N ARG A 174 32.46 53.48 17.75
CA ARG A 174 33.01 53.67 19.11
C ARG A 174 34.46 54.20 19.10
N ALA A 175 35.05 54.34 17.93
CA ALA A 175 36.37 54.95 17.71
C ALA A 175 36.19 56.41 17.29
#